data_AF-A0A9P0CFH4-F1
#
_entry.id   AF-A0A9P0CFH4-F1
#
_cell.length_a   1.000
_cell.length_b   1.000
_cell.length_c   1.000
_cell.angle_alpha   90.00
_cell.angle_beta   90.00
_cell.angle_gamma   90.00
#
_symmetry.space_group_name_H-M   'P 1'
#
loop_
_entity.id
_entity.type
_entity.pdbx_description
1 polymer ?
#
loop_
_entity_poly.entity_id
_entity_poly.type
_entity_poly.pdbx_seq_one_letter_code
_entity_poly.pdbx_strand_id
1 'polypeptide(L)'
;MAKSAVQTRKTSSVALFGTEKDIDSANAITLPTYADVIRCCQSVRLKQKYEGIKQPSKFCIAAVVAEKSMKENIRELAVRRILKARNNKPEGVRVFRMPSLNFEALDYIDLIKWAECTITEPPLTTGLTHGELERFISKANEFSTRFGKFPCHTQAVERCVKLVTEAALKVCNEEARHGYIVAKLDARKSLPAYDNKGQYYK
;
A
#
# COMPACT_ATOMS: atom_id res chain seq x y z
N MET A 1 6.79 25.14 42.31
CA MET A 1 7.61 23.92 42.27
C MET A 1 7.62 23.35 40.86
N ALA A 2 8.78 22.84 40.44
CA ALA A 2 9.19 22.61 39.06
C ALA A 2 8.45 21.46 38.33
N LYS A 3 8.40 21.59 36.99
CA LYS A 3 7.95 20.59 36.01
C LYS A 3 8.83 19.34 36.03
N SER A 4 8.24 18.15 35.87
CA SER A 4 8.82 16.96 35.22
C SER A 4 7.77 15.83 35.26
N ALA A 5 7.48 15.04 34.23
CA ALA A 5 7.86 15.05 32.83
C ALA A 5 6.72 14.34 32.10
N VAL A 6 6.43 14.79 30.88
CA VAL A 6 5.72 13.97 29.90
C VAL A 6 6.47 12.65 29.83
N GLN A 7 5.85 11.59 30.35
CA GLN A 7 6.41 10.25 30.27
C GLN A 7 6.53 9.94 28.77
N THR A 8 7.77 9.90 28.31
CA THR A 8 8.09 9.65 26.92
C THR A 8 7.42 8.34 26.52
N ARG A 9 6.57 8.38 25.48
CA ARG A 9 6.01 7.18 24.85
C ARG A 9 7.19 6.23 24.60
N LYS A 10 7.17 5.02 25.16
CA LYS A 10 8.15 3.97 24.83
C LYS A 10 8.27 3.92 23.30
N THR A 11 9.42 4.33 22.78
CA THR A 11 9.66 4.56 21.35
C THR A 11 9.88 3.26 20.56
N SER A 12 9.57 2.09 21.13
CA SER A 12 9.94 0.79 20.56
C SER A 12 8.82 -0.24 20.44
N SER A 13 7.56 0.10 20.69
CA SER A 13 6.49 -0.90 20.75
C SER A 13 5.16 -0.40 20.19
N VAL A 14 5.15 0.10 18.96
CA VAL A 14 3.89 0.21 18.22
C VAL A 14 4.12 -0.47 16.88
N ALA A 15 3.60 -1.68 16.76
CA ALA A 15 3.56 -2.37 15.47
C ALA A 15 2.80 -1.47 14.47
N LEU A 16 3.38 -1.26 13.29
CA LEU A 16 2.75 -0.44 12.24
C LEU A 16 1.39 -1.05 11.81
N PHE A 17 1.31 -2.39 11.93
CA PHE A 17 0.16 -3.24 11.68
C PHE A 17 0.06 -4.27 12.81
N GLY A 18 -1.15 -4.61 13.27
CA GLY A 18 -1.39 -5.52 14.40
C GLY A 18 -1.76 -4.85 15.73
N THR A 19 -2.19 -5.67 16.68
CA THR A 19 -2.52 -5.35 18.08
C THR A 19 -1.40 -5.80 19.01
N GLU A 20 -1.33 -5.31 20.26
CA GLU A 20 -0.35 -5.80 21.26
C GLU A 20 -0.40 -7.33 21.46
N LYS A 21 -1.54 -7.96 21.19
CA LYS A 21 -1.74 -9.42 21.29
C LYS A 21 -1.10 -10.21 20.15
N ASP A 22 -0.82 -9.57 19.00
CA ASP A 22 -0.09 -10.17 17.89
C ASP A 22 1.43 -10.21 18.14
N ILE A 23 1.88 -9.49 19.19
CA ILE A 23 3.27 -9.48 19.67
C ILE A 23 3.50 -10.60 20.69
N ASP A 24 2.48 -10.92 21.50
CA ASP A 24 2.53 -11.94 22.55
C ASP A 24 1.45 -13.02 22.33
N SER A 25 1.75 -14.06 21.55
CA SER A 25 1.34 -15.44 21.85
C SER A 25 1.85 -16.46 20.83
N ALA A 26 2.75 -17.33 21.30
CA ALA A 26 3.08 -18.68 20.79
C ALA A 26 3.55 -18.89 19.34
N ASN A 27 3.34 -17.95 18.41
CA ASN A 27 3.88 -18.00 17.05
C ASN A 27 4.56 -16.65 16.77
N ALA A 28 5.89 -16.67 16.78
CA ALA A 28 6.74 -15.50 16.56
C ALA A 28 6.56 -14.92 15.16
N ILE A 29 5.52 -14.12 14.94
CA ILE A 29 5.41 -13.25 13.77
C ILE A 29 6.04 -11.93 14.19
N THR A 30 7.34 -11.77 13.91
CA THR A 30 8.04 -10.50 14.07
C THR A 30 7.45 -9.50 13.07
N LEU A 31 6.50 -8.70 13.56
CA LEU A 31 5.95 -7.59 12.78
C LEU A 31 7.05 -6.55 12.52
N PRO A 32 7.18 -6.06 11.29
CA PRO A 32 8.23 -5.11 10.96
C PRO A 32 8.01 -3.83 11.75
N THR A 33 9.04 -3.42 12.49
CA THR A 33 9.04 -2.10 13.10
C THR A 33 9.17 -1.04 12.01
N TYR A 34 8.77 0.18 12.30
CA TYR A 34 8.99 1.31 11.39
C TYR A 34 10.47 1.41 10.97
N ALA A 35 11.41 1.06 11.86
CA ALA A 35 12.84 1.02 11.56
C ALA A 35 13.21 -0.03 10.49
N ASP A 36 12.55 -1.20 10.46
CA ASP A 36 12.80 -2.25 9.47
C ASP A 36 12.35 -1.83 8.06
N VAL A 37 11.18 -1.21 7.98
CA VAL A 37 10.65 -0.65 6.72
C VAL A 37 11.57 0.47 6.22
N ILE A 38 12.05 1.33 7.13
CA ILE A 38 12.99 2.40 6.78
C ILE A 38 14.34 1.83 6.34
N ARG A 39 14.85 0.76 6.95
CA ARG A 39 16.08 0.07 6.52
C ARG A 39 15.94 -0.50 5.10
N CYS A 40 14.82 -1.12 4.76
CA CYS A 40 14.56 -1.62 3.41
C CYS A 40 14.49 -0.48 2.38
N CYS A 41 13.78 0.61 2.69
CA CYS A 41 13.79 1.80 1.83
C CYS A 41 15.21 2.38 1.66
N GLN A 42 16.01 2.39 2.72
CA GLN A 42 17.39 2.88 2.69
C GLN A 42 18.32 1.97 1.89
N SER A 43 18.16 0.65 1.92
CA SER A 43 19.00 -0.30 1.17
C SER A 43 18.79 -0.19 -0.35
N VAL A 44 17.54 -0.08 -0.79
CA VAL A 44 17.20 0.18 -2.20
C VAL A 44 17.72 1.55 -2.65
N ARG A 45 17.59 2.56 -1.78
CA ARG A 45 18.13 3.91 -2.01
C ARG A 45 19.66 3.94 -2.09
N LEU A 46 20.35 3.11 -1.30
CA LEU A 46 21.81 2.96 -1.35
C LEU A 46 22.27 2.30 -2.65
N LYS A 47 21.61 1.23 -3.10
CA LYS A 47 21.91 0.59 -4.39
C LYS A 47 21.84 1.58 -5.57
N GLN A 48 20.83 2.44 -5.59
CA GLN A 48 20.70 3.50 -6.61
C GLN A 48 21.71 4.65 -6.47
N LYS A 49 22.25 4.86 -5.26
CA LYS A 49 23.35 5.81 -5.02
C LYS A 49 24.68 5.32 -5.60
N TYR A 50 24.91 4.00 -5.60
CA TYR A 50 26.08 3.39 -6.24
C TYR A 50 26.04 3.44 -7.78
N GLU A 51 24.86 3.65 -8.38
CA GLU A 51 24.67 3.91 -9.81
C GLU A 51 24.80 5.41 -10.18
N GLY A 52 25.28 6.26 -9.25
CA GLY A 52 25.63 7.66 -9.51
C GLY A 52 24.54 8.70 -9.18
N ILE A 53 23.36 8.29 -8.69
CA ILE A 53 22.28 9.22 -8.35
C ILE A 53 22.33 9.60 -6.85
N LYS A 54 22.71 10.85 -6.55
CA LYS A 54 22.94 11.35 -5.18
C LYS A 54 21.74 11.17 -4.23
N GLN A 55 20.51 11.33 -4.75
CA GLN A 55 19.23 10.94 -4.13
C GLN A 55 18.18 10.69 -5.22
N PRO A 56 17.81 9.43 -5.51
CA PRO A 56 16.78 9.15 -6.51
C PRO A 56 15.42 9.66 -6.02
N SER A 57 14.75 10.45 -6.87
CA SER A 57 13.39 10.90 -6.61
C SER A 57 12.44 9.69 -6.52
N LYS A 58 11.34 9.82 -5.75
CA LYS A 58 10.25 8.83 -5.73
C LYS A 58 9.76 8.49 -7.15
N PHE A 59 9.82 9.47 -8.05
CA PHE A 59 9.50 9.32 -9.46
C PHE A 59 10.47 8.38 -10.20
N CYS A 60 11.78 8.51 -9.95
CA CYS A 60 12.80 7.64 -10.55
C CYS A 60 12.62 6.19 -10.09
N ILE A 61 12.33 5.98 -8.81
CA ILE A 61 12.06 4.64 -8.27
C ILE A 61 10.82 4.04 -8.92
N ALA A 62 9.73 4.80 -9.02
CA ALA A 62 8.51 4.34 -9.68
C ALA A 62 8.73 3.98 -11.15
N ALA A 63 9.56 4.74 -11.87
CA ALA A 63 9.91 4.45 -13.26
C ALA A 63 10.66 3.12 -13.41
N VAL A 64 11.66 2.85 -12.55
CA VAL A 64 12.41 1.58 -12.55
C VAL A 64 11.49 0.40 -12.23
N VAL A 65 10.56 0.56 -11.27
CA VAL A 65 9.57 -0.48 -10.94
C VAL A 65 8.63 -0.73 -12.12
N ALA A 66 8.14 0.34 -12.77
CA ALA A 66 7.29 0.23 -13.94
C ALA A 66 8.00 -0.50 -15.08
N GLU A 67 9.25 -0.15 -15.38
CA GLU A 67 10.05 -0.83 -16.41
C GLU A 67 10.23 -2.31 -16.09
N LYS A 68 10.60 -2.65 -14.84
CA LYS A 68 10.71 -4.05 -14.42
C LYS A 68 9.38 -4.80 -14.58
N SER A 69 8.25 -4.18 -14.25
CA SER A 69 6.93 -4.83 -14.36
C SER A 69 6.51 -5.13 -15.81
N MET A 70 7.14 -4.47 -16.78
CA MET A 70 6.87 -4.68 -18.21
C MET A 70 7.67 -5.83 -18.83
N LYS A 71 8.56 -6.48 -18.06
CA LYS A 71 9.24 -7.69 -18.52
C LYS A 71 8.23 -8.81 -18.78
N GLU A 72 8.45 -9.54 -19.87
CA GLU A 72 7.51 -10.56 -20.37
C GLU A 72 7.20 -11.64 -19.33
N ASN A 73 8.23 -12.19 -18.68
CA ASN A 73 8.09 -13.21 -17.64
C ASN A 73 7.24 -12.75 -16.44
N ILE A 74 7.38 -11.49 -16.02
CA ILE A 74 6.63 -10.93 -14.88
C ILE A 74 5.18 -10.69 -15.27
N ARG A 75 4.96 -10.16 -16.48
CA ARG A 75 3.61 -9.93 -17.01
C ARG A 75 2.86 -11.25 -17.21
N GLU A 76 3.51 -12.25 -17.78
CA GLU A 76 2.96 -13.59 -17.95
C GLU A 76 2.56 -14.20 -16.60
N LEU A 77 3.44 -14.12 -15.60
CA LEU A 77 3.17 -14.58 -14.24
C LEU A 77 1.96 -13.86 -13.62
N ALA A 78 1.86 -12.55 -13.79
CA ALA A 78 0.74 -11.75 -13.29
C ALA A 78 -0.58 -12.15 -13.95
N VAL A 79 -0.63 -12.27 -15.28
CA VAL A 79 -1.82 -12.67 -16.02
C VAL A 79 -2.26 -14.08 -15.62
N ARG A 80 -1.34 -15.04 -15.54
CA ARG A 80 -1.66 -16.41 -15.09
C ARG A 80 -2.28 -16.44 -13.70
N ARG A 81 -1.79 -15.62 -12.76
CA ARG A 81 -2.36 -15.49 -11.41
C ARG A 81 -3.77 -14.89 -11.44
N ILE A 82 -4.00 -13.88 -12.27
CA ILE A 82 -5.32 -13.27 -12.46
C ILE A 82 -6.31 -14.31 -13.01
N LEU A 83 -5.91 -15.06 -14.05
CA LEU A 83 -6.74 -16.12 -14.64
C LEU A 83 -7.07 -17.22 -13.63
N LYS A 84 -6.08 -17.65 -12.85
CA LYS A 84 -6.30 -18.63 -11.76
C LYS A 84 -7.27 -18.09 -10.71
N ALA A 85 -7.14 -16.83 -10.31
CA ALA A 85 -8.02 -16.19 -9.33
C ALA A 85 -9.44 -15.98 -9.84
N ARG A 86 -9.62 -15.78 -11.15
CA ARG A 86 -10.93 -15.70 -11.79
C ARG A 86 -11.68 -17.04 -11.74
N ASN A 87 -10.97 -18.14 -12.00
CA ASN A 87 -11.55 -19.48 -11.93
C ASN A 87 -11.92 -19.88 -10.49
N ASN A 88 -11.14 -19.43 -9.52
CA ASN A 88 -11.35 -19.69 -8.08
C ASN A 88 -12.02 -18.50 -7.39
N LYS A 89 -13.16 -18.04 -7.92
CA LYS A 89 -13.87 -16.90 -7.33
C LYS A 89 -14.47 -17.28 -5.97
N PRO A 90 -14.11 -16.61 -4.87
CA PRO A 90 -14.74 -16.89 -3.59
C PRO A 90 -16.21 -16.46 -3.60
N GLU A 91 -17.06 -17.24 -2.95
CA GLU A 91 -18.46 -16.86 -2.71
C GLU A 91 -18.53 -15.77 -1.63
N GLY A 92 -19.28 -14.70 -1.92
CA GLY A 92 -19.50 -13.59 -0.99
C GLY A 92 -18.62 -12.35 -1.22
N VAL A 93 -18.62 -11.45 -0.23
CA VAL A 93 -17.87 -10.18 -0.27
C VAL A 93 -16.38 -10.47 -0.09
N ARG A 94 -15.56 -9.92 -0.98
CA ARG A 94 -14.10 -10.01 -0.87
C ARG A 94 -13.62 -9.36 0.43
N VAL A 95 -13.10 -10.16 1.34
CA VAL A 95 -12.45 -9.68 2.56
C VAL A 95 -10.99 -9.37 2.26
N PHE A 96 -10.54 -8.16 2.64
CA PHE A 96 -9.12 -7.82 2.57
C PHE A 96 -8.37 -8.54 3.71
N ARG A 97 -7.42 -9.40 3.35
CA ARG A 97 -6.47 -9.99 4.29
C ARG A 97 -5.07 -9.53 3.93
N MET A 98 -4.32 -9.09 4.94
CA MET A 98 -2.93 -8.69 4.74
C MET A 98 -2.09 -9.93 4.38
N PRO A 99 -1.37 -9.94 3.25
CA PRO A 99 -0.52 -11.05 2.88
C PRO A 99 0.72 -11.12 3.78
N SER A 100 1.26 -12.33 3.97
CA SER A 100 2.58 -12.51 4.57
C SER A 100 3.66 -11.91 3.67
N LEU A 101 4.51 -11.05 4.26
CA LEU A 101 5.61 -10.40 3.57
C LEU A 101 6.91 -11.18 3.79
N ASN A 102 7.70 -11.32 2.73
CA ASN A 102 9.05 -11.87 2.79
C ASN A 102 10.07 -10.73 2.93
N PHE A 103 10.60 -10.52 4.13
CA PHE A 103 11.57 -9.46 4.40
C PHE A 103 12.99 -9.76 3.86
N GLU A 104 13.26 -11.02 3.52
CA GLU A 104 14.53 -11.43 2.89
C GLU A 104 14.53 -11.22 1.37
N ALA A 105 13.38 -10.80 0.80
CA ALA A 105 13.24 -10.60 -0.63
C ALA A 105 14.22 -9.52 -1.15
N LEU A 106 14.99 -9.89 -2.17
CA LEU A 106 15.90 -8.98 -2.87
C LEU A 106 15.22 -8.18 -3.99
N ASP A 107 14.08 -8.65 -4.48
CA ASP A 107 13.26 -7.99 -5.48
C ASP A 107 11.79 -7.90 -5.04
N TYR A 108 11.08 -6.89 -5.53
CA TYR A 108 9.71 -6.60 -5.09
C TYR A 108 8.69 -7.67 -5.49
N ILE A 109 9.02 -8.49 -6.50
CA ILE A 109 8.15 -9.56 -7.02
C ILE A 109 7.96 -10.66 -5.96
N ASP A 110 9.02 -10.92 -5.19
CA ASP A 110 9.10 -11.97 -4.16
C ASP A 110 8.72 -11.45 -2.77
N LEU A 111 8.39 -10.16 -2.66
CA LEU A 111 8.03 -9.52 -1.40
C LEU A 111 6.75 -10.12 -0.80
N ILE A 112 5.82 -10.56 -1.63
CA ILE A 112 4.58 -11.19 -1.21
C ILE A 112 4.69 -12.69 -1.43
N LYS A 113 4.40 -13.49 -0.39
CA LYS A 113 4.30 -14.94 -0.52
C LYS A 113 2.97 -15.34 -1.16
N TRP A 114 2.91 -15.25 -2.48
CA TRP A 114 1.70 -15.49 -3.27
C TRP A 114 1.10 -16.90 -3.12
N ALA A 115 1.88 -17.90 -2.69
CA ALA A 115 1.39 -19.26 -2.45
C ALA A 115 0.58 -19.39 -1.15
N GLU A 116 0.89 -18.58 -0.15
CA GLU A 116 0.23 -18.59 1.18
C GLU A 116 -0.97 -17.64 1.22
N CYS A 117 -1.12 -16.78 0.22
CA CYS A 117 -2.15 -15.75 0.17
C CYS A 117 -3.36 -16.17 -0.68
N THR A 118 -4.57 -15.86 -0.21
CA THR A 118 -5.79 -15.97 -1.00
C THR A 118 -5.82 -14.88 -2.07
N ILE A 119 -5.52 -15.25 -3.31
CA ILE A 119 -5.55 -14.32 -4.46
C ILE A 119 -6.96 -14.29 -5.04
N THR A 120 -7.52 -13.10 -5.11
CA THR A 120 -8.80 -12.81 -5.77
C THR A 120 -8.57 -11.96 -6.99
N GLU A 121 -9.44 -12.07 -7.98
CA GLU A 121 -9.36 -11.25 -9.18
C GLU A 121 -9.38 -9.74 -8.84
N PRO A 122 -8.45 -8.94 -9.39
CA PRO A 122 -8.50 -7.48 -9.26
C PRO A 122 -9.78 -6.89 -9.87
N PRO A 123 -10.43 -5.89 -9.22
CA PRO A 123 -11.61 -5.23 -9.79
C PRO A 123 -11.35 -4.60 -11.17
N LEU A 124 -10.10 -4.17 -11.41
CA LEU A 124 -9.67 -3.60 -12.69
C LEU A 124 -9.72 -4.59 -13.85
N THR A 125 -9.62 -5.89 -13.58
CA THR A 125 -9.63 -6.92 -14.63
C THR A 125 -10.99 -7.57 -14.83
N THR A 126 -11.94 -7.35 -13.92
CA THR A 126 -13.26 -8.00 -13.95
C THR A 126 -14.04 -7.74 -15.24
N GLY A 127 -13.87 -6.57 -15.86
CA GLY A 127 -14.51 -6.22 -17.12
C GLY A 127 -13.81 -6.74 -18.39
N LEU A 128 -12.70 -7.47 -18.26
CA LEU A 128 -11.91 -7.96 -19.39
C LEU A 128 -12.19 -9.43 -19.66
N THR A 129 -12.27 -9.81 -20.93
CA THR A 129 -12.43 -11.20 -21.37
C THR A 129 -11.14 -12.01 -21.15
N HIS A 130 -11.26 -13.35 -21.15
CA HIS A 130 -10.10 -14.25 -21.02
C HIS A 130 -9.06 -14.00 -22.12
N GLY A 131 -9.51 -13.93 -23.39
CA GLY A 131 -8.62 -13.68 -24.52
C GLY A 131 -7.96 -12.29 -24.49
N GLU A 132 -8.62 -11.28 -23.91
CA GLU A 132 -7.98 -9.97 -23.68
C GLU A 132 -6.83 -10.04 -22.69
N LEU A 133 -6.99 -10.81 -21.61
CA LEU A 133 -5.94 -11.00 -20.61
C LEU A 133 -4.74 -11.75 -21.21
N GLU A 134 -4.98 -12.78 -22.01
CA GLU A 134 -3.92 -13.51 -22.71
C GLU A 134 -3.17 -12.63 -23.73
N ARG A 135 -3.89 -11.76 -24.46
CA ARG A 135 -3.25 -10.79 -25.37
C ARG A 135 -2.25 -9.88 -24.67
N PHE A 136 -2.47 -9.56 -23.39
CA PHE A 136 -1.51 -8.77 -22.62
C PHE A 136 -0.18 -9.49 -22.42
N ILE A 137 -0.12 -10.82 -22.47
CA ILE A 137 1.15 -11.56 -22.37
C ILE A 137 2.04 -11.21 -23.57
N SER A 138 1.53 -11.41 -24.79
CA SER A 138 2.26 -11.20 -26.03
C SER A 138 2.47 -9.73 -26.38
N LYS A 139 1.53 -8.85 -26.02
CA LYS A 139 1.56 -7.43 -26.42
C LYS A 139 1.58 -6.49 -25.22
N ALA A 140 2.79 -6.16 -24.78
CA ALA A 140 3.07 -5.21 -23.70
C ALA A 140 2.37 -3.84 -23.88
N ASN A 141 2.36 -3.35 -25.12
CA ASN A 141 1.83 -2.02 -25.45
C ASN A 141 0.31 -1.95 -25.24
N GLU A 142 -0.43 -3.04 -25.51
CA GLU A 142 -1.88 -3.07 -25.32
C GLU A 142 -2.27 -2.92 -23.84
N PHE A 143 -1.49 -3.50 -22.93
CA PHE A 143 -1.70 -3.32 -21.49
C PHE A 143 -1.53 -1.85 -21.07
N SER A 144 -0.43 -1.21 -21.51
CA SER A 144 -0.16 0.19 -21.18
C SER A 144 -1.20 1.14 -21.76
N THR A 145 -1.67 0.88 -22.98
CA THR A 145 -2.73 1.67 -23.62
C THR A 145 -4.08 1.47 -22.93
N ARG A 146 -4.42 0.25 -22.51
CA ARG A 146 -5.71 -0.07 -21.90
C ARG A 146 -5.86 0.51 -20.49
N PHE A 147 -4.82 0.43 -19.67
CA PHE A 147 -4.89 0.88 -18.28
C PHE A 147 -4.40 2.31 -18.06
N GLY A 148 -3.74 2.91 -19.05
CA GLY A 148 -3.25 4.29 -18.97
C GLY A 148 -2.24 4.51 -17.85
N LYS A 149 -1.74 5.75 -17.74
CA LYS A 149 -0.93 6.17 -16.59
C LYS A 149 -1.87 6.67 -15.50
N PHE A 150 -1.94 5.97 -14.38
CA PHE A 150 -2.64 6.48 -13.20
C PHE A 150 -1.77 7.56 -12.53
N PRO A 151 -2.28 8.79 -12.33
CA PRO A 151 -1.53 9.81 -11.60
C PRO A 151 -1.39 9.40 -10.13
N CYS A 152 -0.17 9.06 -9.70
CA CYS A 152 0.11 8.67 -8.31
C CYS A 152 0.07 9.85 -7.32
N HIS A 153 0.10 11.10 -7.82
CA HIS A 153 0.19 12.32 -7.02
C HIS A 153 -1.02 13.24 -7.24
N THR A 154 -2.23 12.69 -7.17
CA THR A 154 -3.43 13.54 -7.16
C THR A 154 -3.59 14.19 -5.80
N GLN A 155 -4.21 15.37 -5.77
CA GLN A 155 -4.54 16.07 -4.53
C GLN A 155 -5.39 15.19 -3.58
N ALA A 156 -6.23 14.32 -4.13
CA ALA A 156 -7.01 13.36 -3.36
C ALA A 156 -6.11 12.34 -2.63
N VAL A 157 -5.09 11.81 -3.32
CA VAL A 157 -4.10 10.89 -2.71
C VAL A 157 -3.35 11.59 -1.58
N GLU A 158 -2.89 12.83 -1.80
CA GLU A 158 -2.18 13.59 -0.76
C GLU A 158 -3.04 13.85 0.48
N ARG A 159 -4.32 14.22 0.28
CA ARG A 159 -5.29 14.40 1.37
C ARG A 159 -5.55 13.08 2.12
N CYS A 160 -5.62 11.95 1.41
CA CYS A 160 -5.80 10.64 2.01
C CYS A 160 -4.60 10.24 2.86
N VAL A 161 -3.38 10.36 2.32
CA VAL A 161 -2.13 10.06 3.05
C VAL A 161 -2.06 10.88 4.35
N LYS A 162 -2.39 12.18 4.29
CA LYS A 162 -2.45 13.02 5.48
C LYS A 162 -3.45 12.51 6.52
N LEU A 163 -4.65 12.12 6.08
CA LEU A 163 -5.70 11.61 6.97
C LEU A 163 -5.29 10.29 7.65
N VAL A 164 -4.74 9.35 6.87
CA VAL A 164 -4.27 8.05 7.38
C VAL A 164 -3.12 8.23 8.37
N THR A 165 -2.19 9.15 8.07
CA THR A 165 -1.06 9.46 8.96
C THR A 165 -1.54 10.05 10.27
N GLU A 166 -2.52 10.97 10.22
CA GLU A 166 -3.12 11.54 11.41
C GLU A 166 -3.83 10.48 12.26
N ALA A 167 -4.59 9.58 11.64
CA ALA A 167 -5.26 8.48 12.34
C ALA A 167 -4.24 7.58 13.05
N ALA A 168 -3.15 7.21 12.37
CA ALA A 168 -2.08 6.38 12.94
C ALA A 168 -1.35 7.05 14.12
N LEU A 169 -1.29 8.38 14.18
CA LEU A 169 -0.71 9.11 15.31
C LEU A 169 -1.64 9.19 16.53
N LYS A 170 -2.95 9.08 16.30
CA LYS A 170 -3.99 9.29 17.31
C LYS A 170 -4.45 7.99 17.98
N VAL A 171 -4.57 6.91 17.22
CA VAL A 171 -5.11 5.64 17.71
C VAL A 171 -4.25 4.47 17.26
N CYS A 172 -4.10 3.50 18.17
CA CYS A 172 -3.52 2.18 17.88
C CYS A 172 -4.66 1.22 17.49
N ASN A 173 -4.37 0.14 16.76
CA ASN A 173 -5.30 -0.86 16.21
C ASN A 173 -5.96 -0.50 14.87
N GLU A 174 -6.36 -1.52 14.10
CA GLU A 174 -6.96 -1.36 12.77
C GLU A 174 -8.39 -0.80 12.84
N GLU A 175 -9.27 -1.40 13.67
CA GLU A 175 -10.67 -0.97 13.81
C GLU A 175 -10.78 0.47 14.30
N ALA A 176 -9.98 0.85 15.30
CA ALA A 176 -9.95 2.21 15.83
C ALA A 176 -9.46 3.22 14.77
N ARG A 177 -8.42 2.87 14.00
CA ARG A 177 -7.94 3.72 12.89
C ARG A 177 -9.02 3.88 11.81
N HIS A 178 -9.69 2.80 11.45
CA HIS A 178 -10.79 2.83 10.49
C HIS A 178 -11.93 3.73 10.99
N GLY A 179 -12.37 3.56 12.25
CA GLY A 179 -13.39 4.39 12.87
C GLY A 179 -13.00 5.88 12.90
N TYR A 180 -11.75 6.21 13.24
CA TYR A 180 -11.25 7.59 13.21
C TYR A 180 -11.33 8.21 11.80
N ILE A 181 -10.93 7.44 10.77
CA ILE A 181 -10.97 7.89 9.38
C ILE A 181 -12.42 8.13 8.95
N VAL A 182 -13.32 7.19 9.20
CA VAL A 182 -14.74 7.29 8.83
C VAL A 182 -15.40 8.47 9.53
N ALA A 183 -15.26 8.59 10.86
CA ALA A 183 -15.82 9.70 11.63
C ALA A 183 -15.31 11.06 11.14
N LYS A 184 -14.03 11.15 10.77
CA LYS A 184 -13.46 12.39 10.23
C LYS A 184 -13.94 12.71 8.81
N LEU A 185 -14.18 11.71 7.98
CA LEU A 185 -14.78 11.91 6.67
C LEU A 185 -16.24 12.35 6.78
N ASP A 186 -17.00 11.77 7.71
CA ASP A 186 -18.39 12.13 7.93
C ASP A 186 -18.52 13.53 8.55
N ALA A 187 -17.66 13.88 9.51
CA ALA A 187 -17.56 15.24 10.04
C ALA A 187 -17.20 16.27 8.94
N ARG A 188 -16.41 15.89 7.93
CA ARG A 188 -16.11 16.75 6.77
C ARG A 188 -17.30 16.89 5.84
N LYS A 189 -18.12 15.86 5.67
CA LYS A 189 -19.35 15.91 4.87
C LYS A 189 -20.44 16.75 5.54
N SER A 190 -20.49 16.77 6.88
CA SER A 190 -21.44 17.59 7.63
C SER A 190 -21.07 19.08 7.63
N LEU A 191 -19.83 19.43 7.26
CA LEU A 191 -19.42 20.83 7.13
C LEU A 191 -19.99 21.43 5.84
N PRO A 192 -20.50 22.67 5.87
CA PRO A 192 -20.96 23.35 4.66
C PRO A 192 -19.81 23.48 3.65
N ALA A 193 -20.10 23.22 2.38
CA ALA A 193 -19.18 23.56 1.31
C ALA A 193 -19.23 25.07 1.08
N TYR A 194 -18.06 25.70 1.07
CA TYR A 194 -17.93 27.13 0.80
C TYR A 194 -17.15 27.32 -0.50
N ASP A 195 -17.69 28.15 -1.39
CA ASP A 195 -17.04 28.54 -2.65
C ASP A 195 -15.93 29.58 -2.41
N ASN A 196 -16.07 30.38 -1.36
CA ASN A 196 -15.09 31.38 -1.00
C ASN A 196 -14.90 31.48 0.52
N LYS A 197 -13.74 32.00 0.92
CA LYS A 197 -13.37 32.14 2.33
C LYS A 197 -14.28 33.12 3.10
N GLY A 198 -14.91 34.07 2.42
CA GLY A 198 -15.82 35.05 3.02
C GLY A 198 -17.10 34.44 3.58
N GLN A 199 -17.56 33.32 3.00
CA GLN A 199 -18.74 32.59 3.48
C GLN A 199 -18.51 31.89 4.83
N TYR A 200 -17.26 31.69 5.26
CA TYR A 200 -16.94 31.09 6.56
C TYR A 200 -17.07 32.08 7.73
N TYR A 201 -16.95 33.39 7.45
CA TYR A 201 -16.95 34.44 8.48
C TYR A 201 -18.31 35.12 8.66
N LYS A 202 -19.35 34.62 7.99
CA LYS A 202 -20.75 35.06 8.15
C LYS A 202 -21.49 34.09 9.05
#